data_AF-A0A3E4YMZ1-F1
#
_entry.id   AF-A0A3E4YMZ1-F1
#
_cell.length_a   1.000
_cell.length_b   1.000
_cell.length_c   1.000
_cell.angle_alpha   90.00
_cell.angle_beta   90.00
_cell.angle_gamma   90.00
#
_symmetry.space_group_name_H-M   'P 1'
#
loop_
_entity.id
_entity.type
_entity.pdbx_description
1 polymer ?
#
loop_
_entity_poly.entity_id
_entity_poly.type
_entity_poly.pdbx_seq_one_letter_code
_entity_poly.pdbx_strand_id
1 'polypeptide(L)' 'MAKYYGDIPCVKINNKIHITINATTCLCGKSYIYGKPVNRNDLSSSNIIWRELDAVSCEICKKKYR' A
#
# COMPACT_ATOMS: atom_id res chain seq x y z
N MET A 1 8.92 14.82 -17.40
CA MET A 1 8.16 13.95 -16.48
C MET A 1 8.68 14.18 -15.07
N ALA A 2 7.86 14.77 -14.20
CA ALA A 2 8.23 15.16 -12.85
C ALA A 2 8.68 13.96 -12.02
N LYS A 3 9.89 14.05 -11.42
CA LYS A 3 10.31 13.18 -10.32
C LYS A 3 9.56 13.67 -9.08
N TYR A 4 8.48 13.00 -8.70
CA TYR A 4 7.77 13.30 -7.46
C TYR A 4 8.58 12.71 -6.29
N TYR A 5 9.38 13.55 -5.63
CA TYR A 5 10.18 13.24 -4.45
C TYR A 5 9.35 12.94 -3.17
N GLY A 6 8.06 12.61 -3.32
CA GLY A 6 7.12 12.38 -2.21
C GLY A 6 6.16 11.22 -2.41
N ASP A 7 6.31 10.45 -3.50
CA ASP A 7 5.48 9.27 -3.73
C ASP A 7 5.97 8.11 -2.85
N ILE A 8 5.10 7.70 -1.93
CA ILE A 8 5.35 6.61 -0.98
C ILE A 8 4.80 5.32 -1.59
N PRO A 9 5.56 4.21 -1.57
CA PRO A 9 5.02 2.93 -1.96
C PRO A 9 3.92 2.54 -0.97
N CYS A 10 2.70 2.43 -1.48
CA CYS A 10 1.51 2.11 -0.73
C CYS A 10 0.84 0.86 -1.30
N VAL A 11 -0.03 0.23 -0.52
CA VAL A 11 -0.83 -0.92 -0.93
C VAL A 11 -2.26 -0.73 -0.44
N LYS A 12 -3.23 -1.15 -1.24
CA LYS A 12 -4.63 -1.15 -0.85
C LYS A 12 -5.01 -2.51 -0.28
N ILE A 13 -5.31 -2.58 1.01
CA ILE A 13 -5.74 -3.80 1.71
C ILE A 13 -7.10 -3.52 2.35
N ASN A 14 -8.12 -4.35 2.09
CA ASN A 14 -9.48 -4.18 2.62
C ASN A 14 -10.01 -2.75 2.47
N ASN A 15 -9.84 -2.18 1.27
CA ASN A 15 -10.23 -0.81 0.92
C ASN A 15 -9.51 0.33 1.67
N LYS A 16 -8.49 0.03 2.48
CA LYS A 16 -7.64 1.02 3.16
C LYS A 16 -6.28 1.11 2.48
N ILE A 17 -5.74 2.33 2.36
CA ILE A 17 -4.40 2.55 1.84
C ILE A 17 -3.40 2.47 3.00
N HIS A 18 -2.41 1.60 2.82
CA HIS A 18 -1.34 1.33 3.75
C HIS A 18 0.00 1.70 3.12
N ILE A 19 0.94 2.22 3.90
CA ILE A 19 2.33 2.38 3.44
C ILE A 19 3.00 1.01 3.49
N THR A 20 3.54 0.58 2.36
CA THR A 20 4.28 -0.67 2.28
C THR A 20 5.77 -0.44 2.41
N ILE A 21 6.45 -1.31 3.17
CA ILE A 21 7.91 -1.31 3.28
C ILE A 21 8.55 -2.32 2.32
N ASN A 22 7.81 -3.36 1.90
CA ASN A 22 8.26 -4.36 0.95
C ASN A 22 7.06 -5.05 0.30
N ALA A 23 7.26 -5.89 -0.71
CA ALA A 23 6.16 -6.48 -1.47
C ALA A 23 5.11 -7.21 -0.61
N THR A 24 5.45 -7.71 0.58
CA THR A 24 4.59 -8.54 1.43
C THR A 24 4.21 -7.90 2.77
N THR A 25 4.75 -6.73 3.11
CA THR A 25 4.68 -6.20 4.47
C THR A 25 4.42 -4.70 4.49
N CYS A 26 3.42 -4.31 5.28
CA CYS A 26 3.05 -2.95 5.61
C CYS A 26 3.92 -2.37 6.72
N LEU A 27 4.17 -1.06 6.70
CA LEU A 27 4.82 -0.29 7.80
C LEU A 27 4.09 -0.45 9.16
N CYS A 28 2.78 -0.68 9.08
CA CYS A 28 1.91 -0.97 10.22
C CYS A 28 2.14 -2.35 10.85
N GLY A 29 2.93 -3.23 10.24
CA GLY A 29 3.19 -4.59 10.69
C GLY A 29 2.24 -5.65 10.10
N LYS A 30 1.29 -5.26 9.25
CA LYS A 30 0.45 -6.22 8.53
C LYS A 30 1.21 -6.87 7.39
N SER A 31 1.21 -8.20 7.35
CA SER A 31 1.62 -8.96 6.17
C SER A 31 0.44 -9.13 5.22
N TYR A 32 0.74 -9.12 3.92
CA TYR A 32 -0.21 -9.39 2.85
C TYR A 32 0.53 -10.13 1.73
N ILE A 33 -0.22 -10.90 0.96
CA ILE A 33 0.36 -11.69 -0.13
C ILE A 33 0.31 -10.85 -1.39
N TYR A 34 1.49 -10.53 -1.93
CA TYR A 34 1.62 -9.99 -3.28
C TYR A 34 1.31 -11.12 -4.25
N GLY A 35 0.20 -11.05 -4.97
CA GLY A 35 -0.27 -12.19 -5.72
C GLY A 35 -1.22 -11.83 -6.85
N LYS A 36 -1.01 -12.50 -7.99
CA LYS A 36 -1.92 -12.55 -9.12
C LYS A 36 -3.26 -13.12 -8.63
N PRO A 37 -4.41 -12.54 -9.04
CA PRO A 37 -5.72 -13.02 -8.65
C PRO A 37 -5.82 -14.55 -8.90
N VAL A 38 -6.00 -15.32 -7.82
CA VAL A 38 -6.14 -16.79 -7.88
C VAL A 38 -7.52 -17.21 -8.37
N ASN A 39 -8.48 -16.29 -8.33
CA ASN A 39 -9.83 -16.46 -8.84
C ASN A 39 -10.18 -15.31 -9.78
N ARG A 40 -10.91 -15.59 -10.87
CA ARG A 40 -11.37 -14.56 -11.82
C ARG A 40 -12.25 -13.49 -11.15
N ASN A 41 -12.92 -13.84 -10.06
CA ASN A 41 -13.71 -12.93 -9.23
C ASN A 41 -12.92 -12.23 -8.11
N ASP A 42 -11.74 -12.75 -7.76
CA ASP A 42 -10.89 -12.16 -6.73
C ASP A 42 -9.91 -11.19 -7.39
N LEU A 43 -10.45 -10.13 -8.00
CA LEU A 43 -9.67 -9.09 -8.68
C LEU A 43 -8.91 -8.17 -7.70
N SER A 44 -8.77 -8.57 -6.43
CA SER A 44 -8.01 -7.82 -5.44
C SER A 44 -6.52 -8.11 -5.57
N SER A 45 -5.96 -7.79 -6.73
CA SER A 45 -4.53 -7.60 -6.87
C SER A 45 -4.13 -6.48 -5.90
N SER A 46 -3.48 -6.84 -4.79
CA SER A 46 -2.91 -5.89 -3.83
C SER A 46 -1.68 -5.25 -4.45
N ASN A 47 -1.90 -4.46 -5.51
CA ASN A 47 -0.84 -3.82 -6.27
C ASN A 47 -0.22 -2.70 -5.44
N ILE A 48 1.09 -2.54 -5.57
CA ILE A 48 1.80 -1.40 -5.01
C ILE A 48 1.38 -0.17 -5.84
N ILE A 49 0.79 0.81 -5.16
CA ILE A 49 0.43 2.11 -5.71
C ILE A 49 1.35 3.16 -5.10
N TRP A 50 1.79 4.12 -5.90
CA TRP A 50 2.61 5.23 -5.43
C TRP A 50 1.67 6.41 -5.12
N ARG A 51 1.70 6.88 -3.88
CA ARG A 51 0.80 7.94 -3.39
C ARG A 51 1.49 8.80 -2.33
N GLU A 52 0.98 10.01 -2.15
CA GLU A 52 1.37 10.88 -1.05
C GLU A 52 0.80 10.42 0.30
N LEU A 53 1.38 10.92 1.39
CA LEU A 53 1.00 10.57 2.76
C LEU A 53 -0.46 10.89 3.09
N ASP A 54 -1.04 11.91 2.45
CA ASP A 54 -2.44 12.31 2.66
C ASP A 54 -3.42 11.19 2.27
N ALA A 55 -3.13 10.49 1.17
CA ALA A 55 -3.92 9.38 0.65
C ALA A 55 -3.87 8.12 1.54
N VAL A 56 -2.92 8.03 2.48
CA VAL A 56 -2.78 6.86 3.36
C VAL A 56 -3.93 6.82 4.36
N SER A 57 -4.84 5.85 4.23
CA SER A 57 -5.98 5.70 5.14
C SER A 57 -5.60 5.04 6.47
N CYS A 58 -4.41 4.43 6.56
CA CYS A 58 -3.94 3.80 7.79
C CYS A 58 -3.25 4.81 8.73
N GLU A 59 -3.87 5.06 9.89
CA GLU A 59 -3.35 5.99 10.91
C GLU A 59 -1.99 5.55 11.48
N ILE A 60 -1.78 4.23 11.63
CA ILE A 60 -0.49 3.68 12.11
C ILE A 60 0.62 3.97 11.08
N CYS A 61 0.32 3.82 9.79
CA CYS A 61 1.27 4.15 8.72
C CYS A 61 1.57 5.65 8.70
N LYS A 62 0.53 6.51 8.76
CA LYS A 62 0.70 7.98 8.82
C LYS A 62 1.56 8.41 10.01
N LYS A 63 1.30 7.85 11.20
CA LYS A 63 2.02 8.18 12.43
C LYS A 63 3.48 7.72 12.42
N LYS A 64 3.78 6.57 11.81
CA LYS A 64 5.16 6.06 11.71
C LYS A 64 6.01 6.75 10.65
N TYR A 65 5.38 7.36 9.65
CA TYR A 65 6.08 8.01 8.54
C TYR A 65 6.28 9.52 8.78
N ARG A 66 5.42 10.15 9.61
CA ARG A 66 5.63 11.52 10.12
C ARG A 66 6.76 11.55 11.15
#